data_AF-A0A380E495-F1
#
_entry.id   AF-A0A380E495-F1
#
_cell.length_a   1.000
_cell.length_b   1.000
_cell.length_c   1.000
_cell.angle_alpha   90.00
_cell.angle_beta   90.00
_cell.angle_gamma   90.00
#
_symmetry.space_group_name_H-M   'P 1'
#
loop_
_entity.id
_entity.type
_entity.pdbx_description
1 polymer ?
#
loop_
_entity_poly.entity_id
_entity_poly.type
_entity_poly.pdbx_seq_one_letter_code
_entity_poly.pdbx_strand_id
1 'polypeptide(L)' 'MYKAMKEARDRAISGQGSTLIEAVTSRMTAHSSDDDDQYRTKKSVKRLKKQTATKSSKKSYFQLALSMMLGWQK' A
#
# COMPACT_ATOMS: atom_id res chain seq x y z
N MET A 1 5.41 1.97 0.53
CA MET A 1 5.23 3.44 0.54
C MET A 1 6.12 4.14 1.55
N TYR A 2 5.96 3.94 2.86
CA TYR A 2 6.78 4.64 3.87
C TYR A 2 8.29 4.58 3.60
N LYS A 3 8.83 3.36 3.39
CA LYS A 3 10.25 3.16 3.08
C LYS A 3 10.72 3.99 1.87
N ALA A 4 10.03 3.88 0.74
CA ALA A 4 10.37 4.62 -0.48
C ALA A 4 10.31 6.14 -0.29
N MET A 5 9.32 6.66 0.43
CA MET A 5 9.23 8.09 0.75
C MET A 5 10.36 8.54 1.69
N LYS A 6 10.71 7.71 2.68
CA LYS A 6 11.79 8.01 3.62
C LYS A 6 13.13 8.10 2.90
N GLU A 7 13.44 7.15 2.03
CA GLU A 7 14.65 7.13 1.21
C GLU A 7 14.72 8.35 0.27
N ALA A 8 13.62 8.68 -0.42
CA ALA A 8 13.55 9.85 -1.29
C ALA A 8 13.75 11.17 -0.52
N ARG A 9 13.17 11.29 0.69
CA ARG A 9 13.36 12.45 1.55
C ARG A 9 14.82 12.59 1.99
N ASP A 10 15.42 11.49 2.45
CA ASP A 10 16.80 11.52 2.94
C ASP A 10 17.77 11.86 1.80
N ARG A 11 17.52 11.35 0.58
CA ARG A 11 18.21 11.77 -0.65
C ARG A 11 18.09 13.28 -0.90
N ALA A 12 16.87 13.82 -0.90
CA ALA A 12 16.63 15.23 -1.18
C ALA A 12 17.34 16.16 -0.17
N ILE A 13 17.28 15.85 1.13
CA ILE A 13 17.91 16.65 2.19
C ILE A 13 19.44 16.56 2.13
N SER A 14 19.99 15.42 1.68
CA SER A 14 21.43 15.28 1.46
C SER A 14 21.95 15.98 0.19
N GLY A 15 21.11 16.75 -0.51
CA GLY A 15 21.49 17.50 -1.70
C GLY A 15 21.66 16.66 -2.97
N GLN A 16 21.24 15.38 -2.95
CA GLN A 16 21.39 14.45 -4.08
C GLN A 16 20.27 14.61 -5.14
N GLY A 17 19.47 15.67 -5.05
CA GLY A 17 18.40 15.97 -6.00
C GLY A 17 17.05 15.32 -5.66
N SER A 18 16.06 15.61 -6.51
CA SER A 18 14.68 15.15 -6.34
C SER A 18 14.50 13.68 -6.73
N THR A 19 13.37 13.08 -6.34
CA THR A 19 12.97 11.72 -6.72
C THR A 19 11.49 11.73 -7.10
N LEU A 20 11.16 11.15 -8.25
CA LEU A 20 9.78 10.92 -8.65
C LEU A 20 9.31 9.56 -8.11
N ILE A 21 8.19 9.56 -7.40
CA ILE A 21 7.56 8.33 -6.89
C ILE A 21 6.17 8.20 -7.52
N GLU A 22 5.96 7.15 -8.30
CA GLU A 22 4.63 6.77 -8.78
C GLU A 22 3.98 5.79 -7.80
N ALA A 23 2.90 6.21 -7.14
CA ALA A 23 2.13 5.35 -6.26
C ALA A 23 1.05 4.62 -7.07
N VAL A 24 1.34 3.40 -7.50
CA VAL A 24 0.36 2.55 -8.19
C VAL A 24 -0.78 2.19 -7.21
N THR A 25 -1.91 2.89 -7.36
CA THR A 25 -3.09 2.76 -6.50
C THR A 25 -4.36 2.66 -7.34
N SER A 26 -5.49 2.37 -6.69
CA SER A 26 -6.79 2.33 -7.35
C SER A 26 -7.87 2.85 -6.42
N ARG A 27 -8.80 3.65 -6.97
CA ARG A 27 -9.94 4.19 -6.23
C ARG A 27 -10.91 3.06 -5.87
N MET A 28 -11.19 2.89 -4.58
CA MET A 28 -12.00 1.79 -4.09
C MET A 28 -13.50 2.02 -4.22
N THR A 29 -13.92 3.28 -4.15
CA THR A 29 -15.31 3.75 -4.22
C THR A 29 -15.55 4.53 -5.51
N ALA A 30 -16.78 5.04 -5.67
CA ALA A 30 -17.12 6.03 -6.68
C ALA A 30 -16.26 7.29 -6.58
N HIS A 31 -16.31 8.14 -7.62
CA HIS A 31 -15.53 9.37 -7.68
C HIS A 31 -15.91 10.34 -6.56
N SER A 32 -17.21 10.49 -6.36
CA SER A 32 -17.88 11.35 -5.40
C SER A 32 -19.21 10.69 -5.02
N SER A 33 -20.01 11.35 -4.19
CA SER A 33 -21.37 10.89 -3.85
C SER A 33 -22.36 10.93 -5.02
N ASP A 34 -22.06 11.69 -6.07
CA ASP A 34 -22.91 11.92 -7.25
C ASP A 34 -22.49 11.04 -8.45
N ASP A 35 -21.59 10.09 -8.24
CA ASP A 35 -21.06 9.22 -9.29
C ASP A 35 -21.53 7.77 -9.08
N ASP A 36 -22.09 7.17 -10.13
CA ASP A 36 -22.71 5.84 -10.05
C ASP A 36 -21.71 4.68 -10.28
N ASP A 37 -20.43 4.96 -10.57
CA ASP A 37 -19.30 4.01 -10.74
C ASP A 37 -19.58 2.85 -11.74
N GLN A 38 -20.68 2.92 -12.52
CA GLN A 38 -21.17 1.85 -13.41
C GLN A 38 -20.25 1.59 -14.62
N TYR A 39 -19.41 2.57 -14.97
CA TYR A 39 -18.42 2.42 -16.05
C TYR A 39 -17.30 1.43 -15.71
N ARG A 40 -17.25 0.92 -14.47
CA ARG A 40 -16.25 -0.06 -14.04
C ARG A 40 -16.84 -1.45 -13.99
N THR A 41 -16.09 -2.42 -14.52
CA THR A 41 -16.50 -3.82 -14.44
C THR A 41 -16.47 -4.33 -12.99
N LYS A 42 -17.56 -4.94 -12.53
CA LYS A 42 -17.67 -5.54 -11.17
C LYS A 42 -16.51 -6.51 -10.85
N LYS A 43 -16.00 -7.21 -11.86
CA LYS A 43 -14.83 -8.12 -11.77
C LYS A 43 -13.54 -7.38 -11.41
N SER A 44 -13.28 -6.22 -12.02
CA SER A 44 -12.09 -5.41 -11.73
C SER A 44 -12.14 -4.84 -10.29
N VAL A 45 -13.30 -4.32 -9.89
CA VAL A 45 -13.53 -3.79 -8.53
C VAL A 45 -13.35 -4.89 -7.47
N LYS A 46 -13.89 -6.10 -7.71
CA LYS A 46 -13.72 -7.24 -6.80
C LYS A 46 -12.25 -7.67 -6.67
N ARG A 47 -11.47 -7.63 -7.76
CA ARG A 47 -10.03 -7.92 -7.73
C ARG A 47 -9.27 -6.88 -6.91
N LEU A 48 -9.54 -5.59 -7.11
CA LEU A 48 -8.93 -4.50 -6.35
C LEU A 48 -9.25 -4.59 -4.84
N LYS A 49 -10.49 -4.96 -4.48
CA LYS A 49 -10.89 -5.20 -3.08
C LYS A 49 -10.06 -6.30 -2.39
N LYS A 50 -9.52 -7.26 -3.13
CA LYS A 50 -8.61 -8.29 -2.58
C LYS A 50 -7.20 -7.76 -2.34
N GLN A 51 -6.75 -6.79 -3.13
CA GLN A 51 -5.40 -6.22 -3.08
C GLN A 51 -5.31 -4.98 -2.17
N THR A 52 -6.28 -4.78 -1.28
CA THR A 52 -6.31 -3.63 -0.37
C THR A 52 -5.11 -3.63 0.58
N ALA A 53 -4.48 -2.46 0.71
CA ALA A 53 -3.27 -2.28 1.53
C ALA A 53 -3.45 -2.74 2.98
N THR A 54 -4.65 -2.57 3.54
CA THR A 54 -5.00 -3.02 4.90
C THR A 54 -4.87 -4.53 5.08
N LYS A 55 -5.19 -5.34 4.07
CA LYS A 55 -5.03 -6.80 4.13
C LYS A 55 -3.57 -7.22 4.00
N SER A 56 -2.81 -6.55 3.12
CA SER A 56 -1.39 -6.82 2.93
C SER A 56 -0.57 -6.50 4.18
N SER A 57 -0.78 -5.33 4.80
CA SER A 57 -0.05 -4.92 6.00
C SER A 57 -0.34 -5.83 7.20
N LYS A 58 -1.60 -6.22 7.44
CA LYS A 58 -1.97 -7.11 8.57
C LYS A 58 -1.26 -8.48 8.50
N LYS A 59 -1.14 -9.06 7.30
CA LYS A 59 -0.43 -10.33 7.11
C LYS A 59 1.05 -10.20 7.48
N SER A 60 1.70 -9.10 7.07
CA SER A 60 3.11 -8.85 7.37
C SER A 60 3.38 -8.71 8.87
N TYR A 61 2.55 -7.95 9.61
CA TYR A 61 2.72 -7.78 11.05
C TYR A 61 2.52 -9.09 11.82
N PHE A 62 1.53 -9.89 11.43
CA PHE A 62 1.27 -11.19 12.06
C PHE A 62 2.43 -12.18 11.82
N GLN A 63 2.96 -12.22 10.60
CA GLN A 63 4.12 -13.06 10.26
C GLN A 63 5.37 -12.68 11.05
N LEU A 64 5.60 -11.37 11.24
CA LEU A 64 6.71 -10.84 12.03
C LEU A 64 6.55 -11.20 13.52
N ALA A 65 5.36 -11.02 14.08
CA ALA A 65 5.06 -11.38 15.47
C ALA A 65 5.26 -12.88 15.72
N LEU A 66 4.81 -13.73 14.79
CA LEU A 66 4.99 -15.18 14.87
C LEU A 66 6.47 -15.59 14.77
N SER A 67 7.25 -14.96 13.88
CA SER A 67 8.69 -15.25 13.77
C SER A 67 9.47 -14.80 15.02
N MET A 68 9.06 -13.70 15.65
CA MET A 68 9.68 -13.24 16.90
C MET A 68 9.35 -14.19 18.07
N MET A 69 8.12 -14.69 18.17
CA MET A 69 7.74 -15.68 19.19
C MET A 69 8.46 -17.02 19.00
N LEU A 70 8.54 -17.54 17.78
CA LEU A 70 9.21 -18.81 17.48
C LEU A 70 10.74 -18.71 17.53
N GLY A 71 11.30 -17.52 17.25
CA GLY A 71 12.74 -17.25 17.34
C GLY A 71 13.25 -17.08 18.77
N TRP A 72 12.37 -16.84 19.74
CA TRP A 72 12.68 -16.76 21.17
C TRP A 72 12.68 -18.13 21.89
N GLN A 73 12.28 -19.20 21.19
CA GLN A 73 12.28 -20.57 21.71
C GLN A 73 13.54 -21.40 21.34
N LYS A 74 14.62 -20.77 20.87
CA LYS A 74 15.90 -21.42 20.61
C LYS A 74 17.01 -20.83 21.45
#